data_AF-A0ABD0NJG9-F1
#
_entry.id   AF-A0ABD0NJG9-F1
#
_cell.length_a   1.000
_cell.length_b   1.000
_cell.length_c   1.000
_cell.angle_alpha   90.00
_cell.angle_beta   90.00
_cell.angle_gamma   90.00
#
_symmetry.space_group_name_H-M   'P 1'
#
loop_
_entity.id
_entity.type
_entity.pdbx_description
1 polymer ?
#
loop_
_entity_poly.entity_id
_entity_poly.type
_entity_poly.pdbx_seq_one_letter_code
_entity_poly.pdbx_strand_id
1 'polypeptide(L)'
;FIGVTAHWLEPQTLQRQCAALASKQFKGPRTFSVLASALNEIHTEFNIREKITRTTTDNGSNFVKAFRVYGHVDENNNLAPAAEIGKVDNDEEKEDEETENADVEFVEAGAILDEDDCLEYQLPKHHRCACHLLNLVSTVDVSEANISSTVYKRLSRSSFAKCTSLWNKSAKSTIAAEVIEDKCKLQLLRPNDTRGSLESPENKEKEPLLL
;
A
#
# COMPACT_ATOMS: atom_id res chain seq x y z
N PHE A 1 -6.41 -9.62 3.44
CA PHE A 1 -6.28 -10.11 2.06
C PHE A 1 -5.06 -9.47 1.45
N ILE A 2 -4.41 -10.14 0.52
CA ILE A 2 -3.40 -9.60 -0.38
C ILE A 2 -3.90 -9.78 -1.81
N GLY A 3 -4.03 -8.67 -2.52
CA GLY A 3 -4.25 -8.66 -3.95
C GLY A 3 -2.92 -8.42 -4.64
N VAL A 4 -2.56 -9.24 -5.62
CA VAL A 4 -1.34 -9.06 -6.41
C VAL A 4 -1.72 -8.99 -7.87
N THR A 5 -1.23 -7.97 -8.55
CA THR A 5 -1.41 -7.78 -9.99
C THR A 5 -0.04 -7.60 -10.64
N ALA A 6 0.15 -8.20 -11.81
CA ALA A 6 1.29 -7.93 -12.67
C ALA A 6 0.89 -6.89 -13.71
N HIS A 7 1.83 -6.01 -14.04
CA HIS A 7 1.69 -5.02 -15.11
C HIS A 7 2.95 -5.05 -15.95
N TRP A 8 2.81 -5.05 -17.27
CA TRP A 8 3.94 -5.03 -18.19
C TRP A 8 3.58 -4.29 -19.47
N LEU A 9 4.57 -3.99 -20.30
CA LEU A 9 4.37 -3.46 -21.65
C LEU A 9 4.54 -4.62 -22.64
N GLU A 10 3.57 -4.78 -23.54
CA GLU A 10 3.69 -5.74 -24.63
C GLU A 10 4.83 -5.29 -25.59
N PRO A 11 5.87 -6.10 -25.85
CA PRO A 11 7.07 -5.62 -26.54
C PRO A 11 6.85 -5.07 -27.94
N GLN A 12 5.87 -5.57 -28.71
CA GLN A 12 5.66 -5.11 -30.09
C GLN A 12 4.75 -3.88 -30.17
N THR A 13 3.75 -3.80 -29.28
CA THR A 13 2.72 -2.74 -29.35
C THR A 13 2.94 -1.62 -28.35
N LEU A 14 3.81 -1.84 -27.35
CA LEU A 14 4.05 -0.98 -26.20
C LEU A 14 2.77 -0.64 -25.40
N GLN A 15 1.74 -1.47 -25.55
CA GLN A 15 0.50 -1.33 -24.79
C GLN A 15 0.69 -1.89 -23.39
N ARG A 16 0.15 -1.18 -22.39
CA ARG A 16 0.12 -1.64 -21.00
C ARG A 16 -0.83 -2.82 -20.87
N GLN A 17 -0.31 -3.94 -20.42
CA GLN A 17 -1.06 -5.13 -20.06
C GLN A 17 -1.09 -5.26 -18.53
N CYS A 18 -2.14 -5.91 -18.03
CA CYS A 18 -2.23 -6.28 -16.62
C CYS A 18 -2.87 -7.66 -16.45
N ALA A 19 -2.52 -8.33 -15.35
CA ALA A 19 -3.15 -9.58 -14.95
C ALA A 19 -3.26 -9.65 -13.42
N ALA A 20 -4.40 -10.15 -12.94
CA ALA A 20 -4.56 -10.51 -11.54
C ALA A 20 -3.84 -11.83 -11.27
N LEU A 21 -2.85 -11.81 -10.38
CA LEU A 21 -2.08 -13.00 -10.00
C LEU A 21 -2.67 -13.68 -8.77
N ALA A 22 -3.15 -12.90 -7.80
CA ALA A 22 -3.66 -13.47 -6.55
C ALA A 22 -4.69 -12.57 -5.86
N SER A 23 -5.61 -13.20 -5.16
CA SER A 23 -6.48 -12.58 -4.14
C SER A 23 -6.57 -13.54 -2.94
N LYS A 24 -5.56 -13.49 -2.07
CA LYS A 24 -5.40 -14.47 -0.98
C LYS A 24 -5.81 -13.83 0.36
N GLN A 25 -6.55 -14.57 1.20
CA GLN A 25 -6.83 -14.16 2.58
C GLN A 25 -5.74 -14.69 3.51
N PHE A 26 -5.06 -13.80 4.24
CA PHE A 26 -4.21 -14.25 5.34
C PHE A 26 -5.07 -14.72 6.51
N LYS A 27 -4.76 -15.93 7.01
CA LYS A 27 -5.22 -16.44 8.29
C LYS A 27 -4.14 -16.18 9.32
N GLY A 28 -4.50 -15.62 10.48
CA GLY A 28 -3.53 -15.26 11.52
C GLY A 28 -2.83 -13.90 11.31
N PRO A 29 -1.74 -13.64 12.05
CA PRO A 29 -1.00 -12.39 12.01
C PRO A 29 -0.42 -12.08 10.62
N ARG A 30 -0.43 -10.80 10.25
CA ARG A 30 0.07 -10.32 8.95
C ARG A 30 1.46 -9.74 9.11
N THR A 31 2.40 -10.53 9.60
CA THR A 31 3.79 -10.10 9.80
C THR A 31 4.48 -9.86 8.47
N PHE A 32 5.58 -9.11 8.50
CA PHE A 32 6.40 -8.83 7.31
C PHE A 32 6.97 -10.12 6.67
N SER A 33 7.30 -11.14 7.47
CA SER A 33 7.77 -12.44 6.98
C SER A 33 6.68 -13.21 6.23
N VAL A 34 5.46 -13.25 6.77
CA VAL A 34 4.30 -13.88 6.11
C VAL A 34 3.97 -13.19 4.78
N LEU A 35 4.10 -11.86 4.71
CA LEU A 35 3.91 -11.12 3.46
C LEU A 35 4.98 -11.47 2.43
N ALA A 36 6.25 -11.51 2.84
CA ALA A 36 7.37 -11.81 1.95
C ALA A 36 7.28 -13.24 1.39
N SER A 37 7.01 -14.22 2.26
CA SER A 37 6.76 -15.61 1.89
C SER A 37 5.61 -15.72 0.88
N ALA A 38 4.46 -15.08 1.15
CA ALA A 38 3.31 -15.13 0.25
C ALA A 38 3.59 -14.48 -1.13
N LEU A 39 4.35 -13.38 -1.17
CA LEU A 39 4.78 -12.78 -2.44
C LEU A 39 5.70 -13.73 -3.22
N ASN A 40 6.66 -14.36 -2.54
CA ASN A 40 7.56 -15.32 -3.16
C ASN A 40 6.83 -16.56 -3.71
N GLU A 41 5.85 -17.09 -2.97
CA GLU A 41 5.01 -18.19 -3.45
C GLU A 41 4.27 -17.79 -4.73
N ILE A 42 3.67 -16.61 -4.77
CA ILE A 42 2.97 -16.11 -5.98
C ILE A 42 3.95 -15.95 -7.14
N HIS A 43 5.13 -15.39 -6.91
CA HIS A 43 6.13 -15.22 -7.97
C HIS A 43 6.62 -16.56 -8.53
N THR A 44 6.77 -17.56 -7.65
CA THR A 44 7.17 -18.93 -8.00
C THR A 44 6.05 -19.66 -8.75
N GLU A 45 4.81 -19.55 -8.29
CA GLU A 45 3.61 -20.16 -8.89
C GLU A 45 3.45 -19.78 -10.38
N PHE A 46 3.70 -18.51 -10.70
CA PHE A 46 3.62 -18.01 -12.08
C PHE A 46 4.95 -18.05 -12.84
N ASN A 47 6.03 -18.52 -12.22
CA ASN A 47 7.40 -18.53 -12.77
C ASN A 47 7.82 -17.16 -13.34
N ILE A 48 7.58 -16.10 -12.57
CA ILE A 48 7.86 -14.71 -12.95
C ILE A 48 8.94 -14.06 -12.08
N ARG A 49 9.51 -14.75 -11.10
CA ARG A 49 10.48 -14.21 -10.14
C ARG A 49 11.58 -13.39 -10.81
N GLU A 50 12.23 -13.95 -11.83
CA GLU A 50 13.33 -13.29 -12.57
C GLU A 50 12.86 -12.22 -13.58
N LYS A 51 11.55 -12.07 -13.79
CA LYS A 51 10.97 -11.08 -14.71
C LYS A 51 10.49 -9.82 -13.99
N ILE A 52 10.32 -9.88 -12.67
CA ILE A 52 9.80 -8.75 -11.91
C ILE A 52 10.91 -7.73 -11.71
N THR A 53 10.74 -6.57 -12.32
CA THR A 53 11.68 -5.45 -12.17
C THR A 53 11.44 -4.69 -10.88
N ARG A 54 10.16 -4.51 -10.48
CA ARG A 54 9.75 -3.72 -9.32
C ARG A 54 8.42 -4.20 -8.73
N THR A 55 8.24 -3.97 -7.44
CA THR A 55 6.98 -4.20 -6.73
C THR A 55 6.52 -2.92 -6.04
N THR A 56 5.26 -2.53 -6.28
CA THR A 56 4.66 -1.32 -5.69
C THR A 56 3.66 -1.69 -4.61
N THR A 57 3.82 -1.15 -3.39
CA THR A 57 2.86 -1.32 -2.28
C THR A 57 2.58 0.00 -1.58
N ASP A 58 1.56 0.06 -0.73
CA ASP A 58 1.40 1.19 0.20
C ASP A 58 2.54 1.26 1.24
N ASN A 59 2.50 2.30 2.08
CA ASN A 59 3.50 2.51 3.15
C ASN A 59 3.18 1.70 4.42
N GLY A 60 2.39 0.63 4.33
CA GLY A 60 2.12 -0.23 5.48
C GLY A 60 3.42 -0.74 6.10
N SER A 61 3.55 -0.61 7.42
CA SER A 61 4.78 -0.92 8.17
C SER A 61 5.33 -2.31 7.87
N ASN A 62 4.46 -3.30 7.72
CA ASN A 62 4.86 -4.67 7.40
C ASN A 62 5.37 -4.82 5.96
N PHE A 63 4.84 -4.08 4.98
CA PHE A 63 5.42 -4.06 3.63
C PHE A 63 6.78 -3.38 3.64
N VAL A 64 6.88 -2.19 4.25
CA VAL A 64 8.15 -1.46 4.37
C VAL A 64 9.22 -2.33 5.04
N LYS A 65 8.88 -3.01 6.14
CA LYS A 65 9.80 -3.93 6.82
C LYS A 65 10.14 -5.15 5.97
N ALA A 66 9.18 -5.75 5.27
CA ALA A 66 9.41 -6.91 4.39
C ALA A 66 10.40 -6.58 3.28
N PHE A 67 10.21 -5.46 2.57
CA PHE A 67 11.11 -5.05 1.50
C PHE A 67 12.44 -4.49 2.00
N ARG A 68 12.52 -3.99 3.25
CA ARG A 68 13.79 -3.64 3.87
C ARG A 68 14.63 -4.86 4.23
N VAL A 69 13.99 -5.91 4.74
CA VAL A 69 14.68 -7.14 5.21
C VAL A 69 14.99 -8.09 4.04
N TYR A 70 14.03 -8.29 3.15
CA TYR A 70 14.12 -9.30 2.08
C TYR A 70 14.27 -8.70 0.67
N GLY A 71 14.20 -7.39 0.51
CA GLY A 71 14.28 -6.74 -0.79
C GLY A 71 15.71 -6.65 -1.34
N HIS A 72 15.82 -6.51 -2.65
CA HIS A 72 17.10 -6.19 -3.29
C HIS A 72 17.63 -4.85 -2.77
N VAL A 73 18.87 -4.86 -2.28
CA VAL A 73 19.57 -3.66 -1.82
C VAL A 73 19.85 -2.78 -3.04
N ASP A 74 19.26 -1.59 -3.07
CA ASP A 74 19.60 -0.54 -4.03
C ASP A 74 20.21 0.60 -3.21
N GLU A 75 21.30 1.20 -3.67
CA GLU A 75 21.95 2.35 -3.00
C GLU A 75 20.95 3.52 -2.76
N ASN A 76 19.88 3.57 -3.56
CA ASN A 76 18.80 4.57 -3.44
C ASN A 76 17.62 4.17 -2.53
N ASN A 77 17.53 2.92 -2.07
CA ASN A 77 16.45 2.45 -1.17
C ASN A 77 16.89 2.40 0.30
N ASN A 78 18.20 2.43 0.57
CA ASN A 78 18.74 2.65 1.90
C ASN A 78 18.79 4.15 2.20
N LEU A 79 17.63 4.75 2.49
CA LEU A 79 17.70 5.80 3.50
C LEU A 79 18.15 5.10 4.79
N ALA A 80 19.26 5.61 5.33
CA ALA A 80 19.82 5.40 6.66
C ALA A 80 18.75 5.06 7.74
N PRO A 81 19.14 4.35 8.83
CA PRO A 81 18.22 3.82 9.82
C PRO A 81 17.19 4.86 10.27
N ALA A 82 15.99 4.37 10.58
CA ALA A 82 14.81 5.11 11.01
C ALA A 82 15.03 5.87 12.34
N ALA A 83 15.92 6.85 12.34
CA ALA A 83 15.96 7.93 13.30
C ALA A 83 15.34 9.15 12.62
N GLU A 84 14.23 9.61 13.21
CA GLU A 84 13.57 10.89 12.95
C GLU A 84 12.67 11.02 11.71
N ILE A 85 11.50 10.36 11.74
CA ILE A 85 10.26 11.01 11.28
C ILE A 85 9.20 10.81 12.37
N GLY A 86 8.96 11.88 13.14
CA GLY A 86 7.76 12.18 13.92
C GLY A 86 7.02 11.02 14.60
N LYS A 87 7.34 10.76 15.87
CA LYS A 87 6.42 10.10 16.81
C LYS A 87 5.16 10.96 16.96
N VAL A 88 4.07 10.58 16.30
CA VAL A 88 2.72 10.75 16.84
C VAL A 88 1.92 9.52 16.42
N ASP A 89 1.98 8.48 17.23
CA ASP A 89 0.78 7.77 17.66
C ASP A 89 1.12 6.94 18.90
N ASN A 90 0.29 7.16 19.91
CA ASN A 90 0.34 6.55 21.22
C ASN A 90 -0.52 5.28 21.13
N ASP A 91 0.12 4.12 21.02
CA ASP A 91 -0.51 2.88 21.49
C ASP A 91 0.57 1.92 22.01
N GLU A 92 0.32 1.43 23.21
CA GLU A 92 1.26 0.73 24.08
C GLU A 92 1.44 -0.72 23.63
N GLU A 93 2.56 -1.05 23.00
CA GLU A 93 3.14 -2.39 23.10
C GLU A 93 4.62 -2.23 23.48
N LYS A 94 4.90 -2.44 24.76
CA LYS A 94 6.26 -2.52 25.30
C LYS A 94 6.84 -3.87 24.89
N GLU A 95 7.90 -3.86 24.10
CA GLU A 95 8.96 -4.86 24.21
C GLU A 95 10.30 -4.12 24.20
N ASP A 96 11.10 -4.41 25.23
CA ASP A 96 12.37 -3.79 25.53
C ASP A 96 13.40 -4.10 24.44
N GLU A 97 13.98 -3.06 23.82
CA GLU A 97 15.23 -3.21 23.07
C GLU A 97 16.37 -2.62 23.92
N GLU A 98 17.04 -3.51 24.66
CA GLU A 98 18.35 -3.25 25.24
C GLU A 98 19.35 -2.89 24.14
N THR A 99 20.06 -1.79 24.35
CA THR A 99 21.05 -1.27 23.41
C THR A 99 22.35 -2.06 23.57
N GLU A 100 22.54 -3.13 22.80
CA GLU A 100 23.85 -3.78 22.69
C GLU A 100 24.67 -3.16 21.55
N ASN A 101 25.80 -2.58 21.94
CA ASN A 101 26.83 -2.09 21.04
C ASN A 101 27.47 -3.30 20.33
N ALA A 102 27.24 -3.44 19.02
CA ALA A 102 27.89 -4.48 18.23
C ALA A 102 29.32 -4.04 17.85
N ASP A 103 30.30 -4.62 18.54
CA ASP A 103 31.69 -4.70 18.09
C ASP A 103 31.72 -5.40 16.71
N VAL A 104 32.42 -4.80 15.75
CA VAL A 104 32.49 -5.33 14.37
C VAL A 104 33.60 -6.38 14.31
N GLU A 105 33.20 -7.65 14.37
CA GLU A 105 34.09 -8.79 14.11
C GLU A 105 34.24 -9.00 12.59
N PHE A 106 35.48 -9.03 12.09
CA PHE A 106 35.77 -9.21 10.67
C PHE A 106 35.69 -10.70 10.30
N VAL A 107 34.70 -11.07 9.48
CA VAL A 107 34.54 -12.42 8.92
C VAL A 107 35.18 -12.50 7.53
N GLU A 108 35.88 -13.59 7.25
CA GLU A 108 36.55 -13.86 5.97
C GLU A 108 35.54 -14.03 4.82
N ALA A 109 35.68 -13.22 3.77
CA ALA A 109 34.74 -13.16 2.64
C ALA A 109 34.58 -14.50 1.87
N GLY A 110 35.52 -15.44 2.01
CA GLY A 110 35.43 -16.77 1.41
C GLY A 110 34.39 -17.69 2.07
N ALA A 111 34.13 -17.53 3.37
CA ALA A 111 33.14 -18.34 4.08
C ALA A 111 31.69 -17.91 3.76
N ILE A 112 31.49 -16.67 3.32
CA ILE A 112 30.17 -16.09 2.97
C ILE A 112 29.73 -16.53 1.55
N LEU A 113 30.67 -16.98 0.71
CA LEU A 113 30.36 -17.40 -0.67
C LEU A 113 30.08 -18.90 -0.81
N ASP A 114 30.43 -19.70 0.20
CA ASP A 114 30.19 -21.15 0.25
C ASP A 114 28.98 -21.52 1.13
N GLU A 115 28.46 -20.59 1.92
CA GLU A 115 27.13 -20.70 2.49
C GLU A 115 26.14 -20.17 1.44
N ASP A 116 25.39 -21.09 0.84
CA ASP A 116 24.06 -20.84 0.27
C ASP A 116 23.20 -20.29 1.42
N ASP A 117 23.45 -19.03 1.78
CA ASP A 117 22.76 -18.30 2.81
C ASP A 117 21.31 -18.30 2.35
N CYS A 118 20.56 -19.22 2.92
CA CYS A 118 19.16 -19.48 2.67
C CYS A 118 18.33 -18.28 3.14
N LEU A 119 18.53 -17.11 2.53
CA LEU A 119 17.49 -16.13 2.36
C LEU A 119 16.42 -16.86 1.57
N GLU A 120 15.48 -17.45 2.32
CA GLU A 120 14.43 -18.34 1.85
C GLU A 120 13.68 -17.74 0.63
N TYR A 121 13.75 -16.42 0.47
CA TYR A 121 13.33 -15.68 -0.73
C TYR A 121 13.90 -14.25 -0.78
N GLN A 122 14.19 -13.75 -1.99
CA GLN A 122 14.58 -12.35 -2.25
C GLN A 122 13.46 -11.62 -2.99
N LEU A 123 12.97 -10.52 -2.41
CA LEU A 123 11.94 -9.67 -2.99
C LEU A 123 12.53 -8.69 -4.02
N PRO A 124 11.78 -8.37 -5.09
CA PRO A 124 12.18 -7.37 -6.07
C PRO A 124 12.31 -5.96 -5.48
N LYS A 125 12.84 -5.01 -6.26
CA LYS A 125 12.96 -3.60 -5.87
C LYS A 125 11.60 -3.02 -5.47
N HIS A 126 11.55 -2.39 -4.30
CA HIS A 126 10.33 -1.80 -3.76
C HIS A 126 10.09 -0.36 -4.22
N HIS A 127 8.85 -0.06 -4.61
CA HIS A 127 8.33 1.27 -4.87
C HIS A 127 7.15 1.57 -3.94
N ARG A 128 7.15 2.77 -3.35
CA ARG A 128 6.02 3.24 -2.54
C ARG A 128 4.90 3.72 -3.46
N CYS A 129 3.67 3.38 -3.11
CA CYS A 129 2.49 3.80 -3.85
C CYS A 129 2.33 5.32 -3.80
N ALA A 130 2.40 5.96 -4.96
CA ALA A 130 2.23 7.41 -5.09
C ALA A 130 0.86 7.88 -4.57
N CYS A 131 -0.22 7.12 -4.84
CA CYS A 131 -1.57 7.46 -4.35
C CYS A 131 -1.63 7.48 -2.82
N HIS A 132 -0.99 6.52 -2.15
CA HIS A 132 -0.95 6.49 -0.69
C HIS A 132 -0.11 7.64 -0.13
N LEU A 133 1.02 7.97 -0.76
CA LEU A 133 1.84 9.11 -0.36
C LEU A 133 1.10 10.45 -0.51
N LEU A 134 0.42 10.67 -1.64
CA LEU A 134 -0.40 11.87 -1.86
C LEU A 134 -1.55 11.96 -0.87
N ASN A 135 -2.18 10.83 -0.53
CA ASN A 135 -3.20 10.78 0.50
C ASN A 135 -2.62 11.18 1.86
N LEU A 136 -1.43 10.67 2.23
CA LEU A 136 -0.78 11.00 3.49
C LEU A 136 -0.49 12.51 3.58
N VAL A 137 0.15 13.08 2.56
CA VAL A 137 0.41 14.54 2.49
C VAL A 137 -0.89 15.32 2.66
N SER A 138 -1.93 14.97 1.91
CA SER A 138 -3.22 15.63 1.99
C SER A 138 -3.84 15.53 3.39
N THR A 139 -3.76 14.37 4.05
CA THR A 139 -4.33 14.20 5.40
C THR A 139 -3.58 15.02 6.46
N VAL A 140 -2.25 15.13 6.34
CA VAL A 140 -1.43 15.96 7.22
C VAL A 140 -1.74 17.44 7.03
N ASP A 141 -1.83 17.90 5.78
CA ASP A 141 -2.16 19.30 5.50
C ASP A 141 -3.57 19.66 6.00
N VAL A 142 -4.54 18.74 5.84
CA VAL A 142 -5.90 18.91 6.34
C VAL A 142 -5.94 18.94 7.87
N SER A 143 -5.17 18.09 8.56
CA SER A 143 -5.15 18.07 10.02
C SER A 143 -4.57 19.36 10.58
N GLU A 144 -3.46 19.84 10.00
CA GLU A 144 -2.83 21.10 10.38
C GLU A 144 -3.76 22.30 10.09
N ALA A 145 -4.40 22.34 8.92
CA ALA A 145 -5.35 23.40 8.57
C ALA A 145 -6.57 23.43 9.53
N ASN A 146 -6.99 22.27 10.05
CA ASN A 146 -8.08 22.19 11.04
C ASN A 146 -7.69 22.72 12.43
N ILE A 147 -6.40 22.77 12.75
CA ILE A 147 -5.87 23.33 14.00
C ILE A 147 -5.60 24.82 13.85
N SER A 148 -4.88 25.20 12.78
CA SER A 148 -4.41 26.57 12.55
C SER A 148 -5.49 27.53 12.05
N SER A 149 -6.53 27.04 11.33
CA SER A 149 -7.55 27.89 10.71
C SER A 149 -8.97 27.52 11.11
N THR A 150 -9.60 28.40 11.91
CA THR A 150 -11.01 28.25 12.32
C THR A 150 -11.98 28.40 11.15
N VAL A 151 -11.61 29.22 10.15
CA VAL A 151 -12.41 29.42 8.92
C VAL A 151 -12.42 28.13 8.10
N TYR A 152 -11.24 27.55 7.84
CA TYR A 152 -11.13 26.29 7.13
C TYR A 152 -11.89 25.18 7.85
N LYS A 153 -11.67 25.02 9.16
CA LYS A 153 -12.34 24.01 9.98
C LYS A 153 -13.87 24.08 9.87
N ARG A 154 -14.43 25.29 9.97
CA ARG A 154 -15.88 25.51 9.88
C ARG A 154 -16.41 25.18 8.48
N LEU A 155 -15.75 25.64 7.43
CA LEU A 155 -16.16 25.39 6.05
C LEU A 155 -16.06 23.90 5.71
N SER A 156 -14.92 23.27 6.04
CA SER A 156 -14.67 21.84 5.84
C SER A 156 -15.75 20.99 6.52
N ARG A 157 -16.00 21.19 7.82
CA ARG A 157 -17.04 20.46 8.54
C ARG A 157 -18.43 20.64 7.94
N SER A 158 -18.81 21.86 7.57
CA SER A 158 -20.09 22.15 6.94
C SER A 158 -20.23 21.43 5.59
N SER A 159 -19.20 21.47 4.76
CA SER A 159 -19.20 20.80 3.45
C SER A 159 -19.24 19.28 3.58
N PHE A 160 -18.37 18.69 4.40
CA PHE A 160 -18.34 17.24 4.60
C PHE A 160 -19.58 16.71 5.32
N ALA A 161 -20.26 17.50 6.16
CA ALA A 161 -21.56 17.11 6.73
C ALA A 161 -22.63 16.94 5.65
N LYS A 162 -22.66 17.84 4.66
CA LYS A 162 -23.57 17.74 3.50
C LYS A 162 -23.22 16.52 2.63
N CYS A 163 -21.94 16.32 2.33
CA CYS A 163 -21.49 15.14 1.58
C CYS A 163 -21.86 13.84 2.31
N THR A 164 -21.61 13.77 3.62
CA THR A 164 -21.96 12.62 4.45
C THR A 164 -23.46 12.34 4.45
N SER A 165 -24.29 13.39 4.52
CA SER A 165 -25.74 13.23 4.40
C SER A 165 -26.15 12.66 3.04
N LEU A 166 -25.51 13.08 1.95
CA LEU A 166 -25.79 12.56 0.61
C LEU A 166 -25.35 11.11 0.47
N TRP A 167 -24.12 10.78 0.87
CA TRP A 167 -23.59 9.41 0.88
C TRP A 167 -24.49 8.47 1.68
N ASN A 168 -24.90 8.87 2.89
CA ASN A 168 -25.77 8.08 3.74
C ASN A 168 -27.16 7.89 3.13
N LYS A 169 -27.71 8.92 2.48
CA LYS A 169 -29.04 8.83 1.85
C LYS A 169 -29.00 7.94 0.60
N SER A 170 -27.99 8.11 -0.24
CA SER A 170 -27.76 7.28 -1.43
C SER A 170 -27.56 5.81 -1.05
N ALA A 171 -26.80 5.52 0.00
CA ALA A 171 -26.56 4.15 0.44
C ALA A 171 -27.80 3.45 1.04
N LYS A 172 -28.76 4.21 1.59
CA LYS A 172 -29.96 3.67 2.25
C LYS A 172 -31.18 3.59 1.34
N SER A 173 -31.18 4.30 0.21
CA SER A 173 -32.34 4.40 -0.68
C SER A 173 -31.93 4.27 -2.13
N THR A 174 -32.39 3.20 -2.78
CA THR A 174 -32.20 2.97 -4.22
C THR A 174 -32.79 4.10 -5.06
N ILE A 175 -33.99 4.58 -4.71
CA ILE A 175 -34.62 5.74 -5.37
C ILE A 175 -33.73 6.99 -5.27
N ALA A 176 -33.15 7.26 -4.11
CA ALA A 176 -32.25 8.40 -3.96
C ALA A 176 -30.96 8.22 -4.76
N ALA A 177 -30.42 7.00 -4.83
CA ALA A 177 -29.26 6.68 -5.65
C ALA A 177 -29.54 6.85 -7.15
N GLU A 178 -30.70 6.38 -7.63
CA GLU A 178 -31.15 6.55 -9.02
C GLU A 178 -31.32 8.03 -9.39
N VAL A 179 -31.90 8.84 -8.49
CA VAL A 179 -32.00 10.29 -8.71
C VAL A 179 -30.63 10.95 -8.80
N ILE A 180 -29.68 10.53 -7.96
CA ILE A 180 -28.31 11.05 -8.00
C ILE A 180 -27.62 10.63 -9.30
N GLU A 181 -27.76 9.37 -9.72
CA GLU A 181 -27.22 8.89 -10.98
C GLU A 181 -27.85 9.62 -12.18
N ASP A 182 -29.16 9.87 -12.16
CA ASP A 182 -29.81 10.65 -13.21
C ASP A 182 -29.28 12.09 -13.29
N LYS A 183 -29.09 12.77 -12.15
CA LYS A 183 -28.66 14.18 -12.13
C LYS A 183 -27.16 14.36 -12.30
N CYS A 184 -26.36 13.55 -11.64
CA CYS A 184 -24.90 13.67 -11.62
C CYS A 184 -24.22 12.79 -12.67
N LYS A 185 -24.96 11.88 -13.33
CA LYS A 185 -24.44 10.88 -14.28
C LYS A 185 -23.33 10.01 -13.67
N LEU A 186 -23.32 9.90 -12.35
CA LEU A 186 -22.30 9.25 -11.53
C LEU A 186 -22.97 8.66 -10.30
N GLN A 187 -22.44 7.54 -9.82
CA GLN A 187 -22.80 6.99 -8.52
C GLN A 187 -21.82 7.50 -7.46
N LEU A 188 -22.33 7.91 -6.30
CA LEU A 188 -21.47 8.40 -5.22
C LEU A 188 -20.78 7.22 -4.53
N LEU A 189 -19.48 7.11 -4.73
CA LEU A 189 -18.64 6.23 -3.94
C LEU A 189 -18.51 6.80 -2.53
N ARG A 190 -18.79 5.97 -1.53
CA ARG A 190 -18.60 6.35 -0.13
C ARG A 190 -17.10 6.28 0.19
N PRO A 191 -16.53 7.33 0.81
CA PRO A 191 -15.20 7.22 1.39
C PRO A 191 -15.19 6.06 2.38
N ASN A 192 -14.18 5.20 2.28
CA ASN A 192 -13.92 4.17 3.27
C ASN A 192 -12.69 4.60 4.05
N ASP A 193 -12.85 4.90 5.34
CA ASP A 193 -11.76 5.40 6.19
C ASP A 193 -10.55 4.45 6.25
N THR A 194 -10.75 3.14 5.98
CA THR A 194 -9.69 2.14 5.99
C THR A 194 -8.91 2.00 4.67
N ARG A 195 -9.35 2.65 3.59
CA ARG A 195 -8.71 2.55 2.26
C ARG A 195 -8.70 3.93 1.61
N GLY A 196 -7.52 4.58 1.62
CA GLY A 196 -7.31 5.94 1.10
C GLY A 196 -8.13 6.21 -0.16
N SER A 197 -9.05 7.17 -0.06
CA SER A 197 -10.09 7.42 -1.05
C SER A 197 -9.55 8.22 -2.24
N LEU A 198 -8.86 7.53 -3.15
CA LEU A 198 -8.52 8.03 -4.49
C LEU A 198 -8.66 6.87 -5.49
N GLU A 199 -9.89 6.63 -5.96
CA GLU A 199 -10.11 5.91 -7.23
C GLU A 199 -10.65 6.92 -8.26
N SER A 200 -9.86 7.16 -9.30
CA SER A 200 -10.25 7.96 -10.46
C SER A 200 -11.31 7.22 -11.28
N PRO A 201 -12.37 7.89 -11.76
CA PRO A 201 -13.37 7.26 -12.62
C PRO A 201 -12.83 7.17 -14.05
N GLU A 202 -11.96 6.21 -14.33
CA GLU A 202 -11.64 5.82 -15.71
C GLU A 202 -12.39 4.53 -16.07
N ASN A 203 -13.33 4.69 -17.02
CA ASN A 203 -13.95 3.67 -17.87
C ASN A 203 -14.50 2.39 -17.20
N LYS A 204 -15.78 2.44 -16.83
CA LYS A 204 -16.62 1.23 -16.75
C LYS A 204 -17.07 0.85 -18.16
N GLU A 205 -16.21 0.20 -18.93
CA GLU A 205 -16.71 -0.76 -19.92
C GLU A 205 -17.12 -2.02 -19.17
N LYS A 206 -18.37 -2.43 -19.42
CA LYS A 206 -19.00 -3.58 -18.80
C LYS A 206 -18.34 -4.85 -19.31
N GLU A 207 -17.56 -5.52 -18.47
CA GLU A 207 -17.37 -6.97 -18.61
C GLU A 207 -18.13 -7.70 -17.50
N PRO A 208 -18.84 -8.80 -17.83
CA PRO A 208 -19.66 -9.52 -16.88
C PRO A 208 -18.78 -10.24 -15.86
N LEU A 209 -19.10 -10.04 -14.59
CA LEU A 209 -18.63 -10.86 -13.47
C LEU A 209 -18.97 -12.33 -13.75
N LEU A 210 -17.96 -13.10 -14.17
CA LEU A 210 -17.91 -14.54 -13.95
C LEU A 210 -16.91 -14.81 -12.83
N LEU A 211 -17.45 -14.90 -11.61
CA LEU A 211 -17.16 -15.88 -10.54
C LEU A 211 -17.91 -15.45 -9.27
#